data_AF-A0A831WMF3-F1
#
_entry.id   AF-A0A831WMF3-F1
#
_cell.length_a   1.000
_cell.length_b   1.000
_cell.length_c   1.000
_cell.angle_alpha   90.00
_cell.angle_beta   90.00
_cell.angle_gamma   90.00
#
_symmetry.space_group_name_H-M   'P 1'
#
loop_
_entity.id
_entity.type
_entity.pdbx_description
1 polymer ?
#
loop_
_entity_poly.entity_id
_entity_poly.type
_entity_poly.pdbx_seq_one_letter_code
_entity_poly.pdbx_strand_id
1 'polypeptide(L)'
;MSERIPKGWKKVTLNDVILVNPPETLYKKSNAKKVPMEALQPFTKTIQFFVLERYKGGVKFRNGDTLVARITPSLENGKTAYVDFLEDVKT
;
A
#
# COMPACT_ATOMS: atom_id res chain seq x y z
N MET A 1 28.48 -19.99 -2.33
CA MET A 1 27.38 -20.97 -2.21
C MET A 1 26.35 -20.63 -3.27
N SER A 2 26.12 -21.49 -4.26
CA SER A 2 25.08 -21.24 -5.27
C SER A 2 23.71 -21.51 -4.62
N GLU A 3 22.88 -20.47 -4.49
CA GLU A 3 21.49 -20.59 -4.02
C GLU A 3 20.76 -21.64 -4.86
N ARG A 4 20.31 -22.73 -4.24
CA ARG A 4 19.47 -23.73 -4.90
C ARG A 4 18.05 -23.20 -4.95
N ILE A 5 17.62 -22.75 -6.14
CA ILE A 5 16.22 -22.37 -6.39
C ILE A 5 15.39 -23.66 -6.53
N PRO A 6 14.28 -23.83 -5.79
CA PRO A 6 13.43 -25.02 -5.91
C PRO A 6 12.88 -25.23 -7.33
N LYS A 7 12.60 -26.48 -7.71
CA LYS A 7 12.01 -26.80 -9.02
C LYS A 7 10.69 -26.05 -9.22
N GLY A 8 10.55 -25.35 -10.33
CA GLY A 8 9.37 -24.54 -10.66
C GLY A 8 9.44 -23.07 -10.19
N TRP A 9 10.45 -22.68 -9.42
CA TRP A 9 10.65 -21.30 -9.01
C TRP A 9 11.61 -20.58 -9.96
N LYS A 10 11.39 -19.27 -10.13
CA LYS A 10 12.23 -18.39 -10.94
C LYS A 10 12.66 -17.20 -10.11
N LYS A 11 13.96 -16.86 -10.15
CA LYS A 11 14.46 -15.59 -9.61
C LYS A 11 13.99 -14.47 -10.52
N VAL A 12 13.25 -13.52 -9.96
CA VAL A 12 12.69 -12.36 -10.64
C VAL A 12 13.04 -11.10 -9.87
N THR A 13 13.02 -9.97 -10.55
CA THR A 13 13.08 -8.67 -9.89
C THR A 13 11.69 -8.31 -9.36
N LEU A 14 11.62 -7.46 -8.33
CA LEU A 14 10.34 -7.04 -7.78
C LEU A 14 9.45 -6.38 -8.86
N ASN A 15 10.05 -5.60 -9.75
CA ASN A 15 9.36 -4.93 -10.85
C ASN A 15 8.73 -5.89 -11.86
N ASP A 16 9.15 -7.15 -11.91
CA ASP A 16 8.56 -8.17 -12.80
C ASP A 16 7.22 -8.71 -12.28
N VAL A 17 6.91 -8.50 -10.99
CA VAL A 17 5.78 -9.16 -10.30
C VAL A 17 4.86 -8.20 -9.55
N ILE A 18 5.15 -6.90 -9.54
CA ILE A 18 4.29 -5.89 -8.91
C ILE A 18 3.98 -4.73 -9.86
N LEU A 19 2.84 -4.08 -9.62
CA LEU A 19 2.54 -2.78 -10.16
C LEU A 19 2.84 -1.72 -9.10
N VAL A 20 3.85 -0.90 -9.32
CA VAL A 20 4.19 0.19 -8.40
C VAL A 20 3.29 1.39 -8.68
N ASN A 21 2.47 1.76 -7.69
CA ASN A 21 1.55 2.90 -7.77
C ASN A 21 0.71 2.90 -9.08
N PRO A 22 -0.12 1.86 -9.31
CA PRO A 22 -0.94 1.79 -10.50
C PRO A 22 -1.82 3.05 -10.64
N PRO A 23 -2.15 3.48 -11.87
CA PRO A 23 -3.01 4.64 -12.07
C PRO A 23 -4.34 4.48 -11.34
N GLU A 24 -4.70 5.52 -10.59
CA GLU A 24 -5.94 5.57 -9.84
C GLU A 24 -6.56 6.97 -9.98
N THR A 25 -7.89 7.05 -10.02
CA THR A 25 -8.61 8.31 -10.18
C THR A 25 -9.25 8.72 -8.87
N LEU A 26 -8.89 9.91 -8.40
CA LEU A 26 -9.52 10.54 -7.26
C LEU A 26 -9.59 12.04 -7.54
N TYR A 27 -10.81 12.57 -7.57
CA TYR A 27 -11.05 13.97 -7.93
C TYR A 27 -10.55 14.90 -6.83
N LYS A 28 -9.84 15.97 -7.23
CA LYS A 28 -9.39 16.98 -6.26
C LYS A 28 -10.61 17.58 -5.56
N LYS A 29 -10.47 17.86 -4.26
CA LYS A 29 -11.52 18.41 -3.36
C LYS A 29 -12.67 17.44 -3.00
N SER A 30 -12.70 16.19 -3.47
CA SER A 30 -13.61 15.19 -2.93
C SER A 30 -13.15 14.77 -1.52
N ASN A 31 -14.10 14.49 -0.61
CA ASN A 31 -13.76 13.85 0.65
C ASN A 31 -13.40 12.39 0.37
N ALA A 32 -12.28 11.92 0.91
CA ALA A 32 -11.79 10.56 0.73
C ALA A 32 -11.24 10.00 2.05
N LYS A 33 -11.24 8.67 2.17
CA LYS A 33 -10.56 7.98 3.28
C LYS A 33 -9.04 8.15 3.09
N LYS A 34 -8.39 8.82 4.03
CA LYS A 34 -6.95 9.04 4.10
C LYS A 34 -6.38 8.17 5.22
N VAL A 35 -5.31 7.46 4.91
CA VAL A 35 -4.53 6.69 5.89
C VAL A 35 -3.34 7.53 6.32
N PRO A 36 -3.34 8.08 7.54
CA PRO A 36 -2.20 8.82 8.05
C PRO A 36 -1.07 7.86 8.50
N MET A 37 0.14 8.36 8.67
CA MET A 37 1.31 7.52 9.00
C MET A 37 1.17 6.86 10.39
N GLU A 38 0.44 7.50 11.29
CA GLU A 38 0.12 7.04 12.64
C GLU A 38 -0.80 5.82 12.64
N ALA A 39 -1.57 5.62 11.56
CA ALA A 39 -2.41 4.43 11.40
C ALA A 39 -1.60 3.18 10.99
N LEU A 40 -0.32 3.34 10.63
CA LEU A 40 0.57 2.25 10.24
C LEU A 40 1.45 1.83 11.42
N GLN A 41 1.05 0.75 12.09
CA GLN A 41 1.85 0.13 13.14
C GLN A 41 2.99 -0.71 12.53
N PRO A 42 4.21 -0.66 13.10
CA PRO A 42 5.33 -1.52 12.71
C PRO A 42 4.93 -3.00 12.61
N PHE A 43 5.40 -3.67 11.56
CA PHE A 43 5.28 -5.12 11.35
C PHE A 43 3.83 -5.64 11.39
N THR A 44 2.86 -4.79 11.09
CA THR A 44 1.43 -5.10 11.19
C THR A 44 0.74 -4.87 9.86
N LYS A 45 0.04 -5.87 9.34
CA LYS A 45 -0.67 -5.72 8.05
C LYS A 45 -1.89 -4.80 8.11
N THR A 46 -2.48 -4.62 9.30
CA THR A 46 -3.77 -3.96 9.48
C THR A 46 -3.63 -2.45 9.63
N ILE A 47 -4.42 -1.70 8.86
CA ILE A 47 -4.58 -0.25 9.01
C ILE A 47 -5.48 0.02 10.21
N GLN A 48 -4.96 0.70 11.23
CA GLN A 48 -5.67 0.87 12.50
C GLN A 48 -6.88 1.79 12.38
N PHE A 49 -6.76 2.84 11.58
CA PHE A 49 -7.82 3.81 11.34
C PHE A 49 -7.58 4.59 10.05
N PHE A 50 -8.61 5.28 9.58
CA PHE A 50 -8.53 6.27 8.51
C PHE A 50 -9.26 7.54 8.94
N VAL A 51 -8.97 8.65 8.27
CA VAL A 51 -9.68 9.92 8.45
C VAL A 51 -10.36 10.32 7.16
N LEU A 52 -11.51 10.98 7.23
CA LEU A 52 -12.14 11.61 6.08
C LEU A 52 -11.58 13.01 5.90
N GLU A 53 -10.88 13.25 4.79
CA GLU A 53 -10.34 14.57 4.45
C GLU A 53 -10.57 14.88 2.97
N ARG A 54 -10.68 16.17 2.62
CA ARG A 54 -10.60 16.60 1.23
C ARG A 54 -9.27 16.17 0.62
N TYR A 55 -9.34 15.49 -0.52
CA TYR A 55 -8.15 15.09 -1.25
C TYR A 55 -7.38 16.30 -1.78
N LYS A 56 -6.18 16.49 -1.22
CA LYS A 56 -5.22 17.56 -1.56
C LYS A 56 -4.03 17.06 -2.39
N GLY A 57 -3.88 15.74 -2.55
CA GLY A 57 -2.73 15.09 -3.18
C GLY A 57 -2.24 13.89 -2.37
N GLY A 58 -1.18 13.24 -2.86
CA GLY A 58 -0.61 12.04 -2.25
C GLY A 58 -0.76 10.80 -3.11
N VAL A 59 -0.32 9.66 -2.58
CA VAL A 59 -0.49 8.36 -3.22
C VAL A 59 -1.94 7.92 -3.03
N LYS A 60 -2.53 7.39 -4.09
CA LYS A 60 -3.87 6.82 -4.10
C LYS A 60 -3.76 5.31 -3.95
N PHE A 61 -4.79 4.67 -3.41
CA PHE A 61 -4.81 3.24 -3.16
C PHE A 61 -6.24 2.71 -3.29
N ARG A 62 -6.35 1.41 -3.54
CA ARG A 62 -7.59 0.64 -3.61
C ARG A 62 -7.50 -0.63 -2.77
N ASN A 63 -8.62 -1.31 -2.55
CA ASN A 63 -8.61 -2.63 -1.92
C ASN A 63 -7.70 -3.58 -2.72
N GLY A 64 -6.85 -4.33 -2.03
CA GLY A 64 -5.84 -5.20 -2.64
C GLY A 64 -4.43 -4.61 -2.72
N ASP A 65 -4.26 -3.30 -2.52
CA ASP A 65 -2.96 -2.67 -2.51
C ASP A 65 -2.19 -2.96 -1.21
N THR A 66 -0.87 -3.07 -1.31
CA THR A 66 0.04 -3.02 -0.15
C THR A 66 0.67 -1.64 -0.07
N LEU A 67 0.37 -0.90 1.00
CA LEU A 67 1.01 0.36 1.33
C LEU A 67 2.39 0.12 1.92
N VAL A 68 3.37 0.88 1.44
CA VAL A 68 4.76 0.84 1.92
C VAL A 68 5.21 2.26 2.23
N ALA A 69 5.73 2.50 3.43
CA ALA A 69 6.28 3.79 3.78
C ALA A 69 7.47 4.15 2.87
N ARG A 70 7.45 5.33 2.26
CA ARG A 70 8.52 5.79 1.35
C ARG A 70 9.76 6.35 2.05
N ILE A 71 9.67 6.61 3.35
CA ILE A 71 10.73 7.28 4.11
C ILE A 71 11.41 6.32 5.09
N THR A 72 12.71 6.52 5.29
CA THR A 72 13.52 5.87 6.33
C THR A 72 13.46 6.73 7.61
N PRO A 73 13.33 6.16 8.82
CA PRO A 73 13.39 4.73 9.16
C PRO A 73 12.04 4.00 9.09
N SER A 74 10.97 4.64 8.61
CA SER A 74 9.62 4.04 8.65
C SER A 74 9.53 2.71 7.86
N LEU A 75 10.18 2.62 6.69
CA LEU A 75 10.23 1.38 5.93
C LEU A 75 10.97 0.26 6.67
N GLU A 76 12.15 0.56 7.21
CA GLU A 76 13.00 -0.38 7.95
C GLU A 76 12.31 -0.86 9.23
N ASN A 77 11.51 0.01 9.85
CA ASN A 77 10.65 -0.31 10.98
C ASN A 77 9.36 -1.05 10.56
N GLY A 78 9.28 -1.56 9.33
CA GLY A 78 8.19 -2.40 8.87
C GLY A 78 6.84 -1.69 8.79
N LYS A 79 6.82 -0.37 8.53
CA LYS A 79 5.56 0.35 8.28
C LYS A 79 5.04 0.02 6.88
N THR A 80 4.34 -1.09 6.82
CA THR A 80 3.63 -1.60 5.65
C THR A 80 2.21 -1.99 6.06
N ALA A 81 1.22 -1.87 5.19
CA ALA A 81 -0.13 -2.34 5.49
C ALA A 81 -0.89 -2.76 4.23
N TYR A 82 -1.89 -3.61 4.39
CA TYR A 82 -2.78 -4.08 3.34
C TYR A 82 -4.10 -3.32 3.37
N VAL A 83 -4.62 -2.96 2.20
CA VAL A 83 -5.89 -2.24 2.09
C VAL A 83 -7.03 -3.22 1.83
N ASP A 84 -7.95 -3.33 2.79
CA ASP A 84 -9.15 -4.19 2.71
C ASP A 84 -10.42 -3.54 3.30
N PHE A 85 -10.37 -2.24 3.61
CA PHE A 85 -11.42 -1.53 4.37
C PHE A 85 -12.25 -0.55 3.53
N LEU A 86 -11.93 -0.36 2.25
CA LEU A 86 -12.74 0.49 1.38
C LEU A 86 -14.06 -0.23 1.09
N GLU A 87 -15.16 0.50 1.13
CA GLU A 87 -16.45 -0.05 0.70
C GLU A 87 -16.41 -0.17 -0.82
N ASP A 88 -16.85 -1.32 -1.34
CA ASP A 88 -17.06 -1.44 -2.77
C ASP A 88 -18.08 -0.39 -3.21
N VAL A 89 -17.71 0.40 -4.22
CA VAL A 89 -18.67 1.24 -4.92
C VAL A 89 -19.63 0.27 -5.60
N LYS A 90 -20.76 -0.03 -4.95
CA LYS A 90 -21.90 -0.65 -5.63
C LYS A 90 -22.31 0.30 -6.74
N THR A 91 -21.85 0.02 -7.97
CA THR A 91 -22.51 0.47 -9.19
C THR A 91 -23.93 -0.05 -9.25
#